data_AF-D8S5P3-F1
#
_entry.id   AF-D8S5P3-F1
#
_cell.length_a   1.000
_cell.length_b   1.000
_cell.length_c   1.000
_cell.angle_alpha   90.00
_cell.angle_beta   90.00
_cell.angle_gamma   90.00
#
_symmetry.space_group_name_H-M   'P 1'
#
loop_
_entity.id
_entity.type
_entity.pdbx_description
1 polymer ?
#
loop_
_entity_poly.entity_id
_entity_poly.type
_entity_poly.pdbx_seq_one_letter_code
_entity_poly.pdbx_strand_id
1 'polypeptide(L)'
;KLANAAEEDMELNRQSKPATSKLKMLEIFVGVAEKRFYHAHLFDKGVLMLLAAWLKPLPDGSLPHAMIRSTIFTILLEKMPIDLDDETRKKQLAWSGLGMVVRYYLEHKEETQENKLLAKRLIEKWSRVIF
;
A
#
# COMPACT_ATOMS: atom_id res chain seq x y z
N LYS A 1 -2.69 -8.96 -14.05
CA LYS A 1 -3.82 -9.29 -13.15
C LYS A 1 -3.98 -8.28 -12.01
N LEU A 2 -2.96 -7.98 -11.20
CA LEU A 2 -3.06 -6.96 -10.13
C LEU A 2 -3.08 -5.51 -10.65
N ALA A 3 -2.32 -5.18 -11.69
CA ALA A 3 -2.34 -3.86 -12.32
C ALA A 3 -3.70 -3.56 -12.97
N ASN A 4 -4.30 -4.54 -13.65
CA ASN A 4 -5.62 -4.39 -14.27
C ASN A 4 -6.73 -4.05 -13.27
N ALA A 5 -6.66 -4.53 -12.03
CA ALA A 5 -7.67 -4.23 -11.00
C ALA A 5 -7.64 -2.76 -10.55
N ALA A 6 -6.46 -2.13 -10.57
CA ALA A 6 -6.34 -0.69 -10.28
C ALA A 6 -6.92 0.17 -11.42
N GLU A 7 -6.73 -0.29 -12.66
CA GLU A 7 -7.25 0.37 -13.86
C GLU A 7 -8.77 0.18 -14.02
N GLU A 8 -9.28 -1.03 -13.80
CA GLU A 8 -10.71 -1.32 -13.76
C GLU A 8 -11.42 -0.51 -12.67
N ASP A 9 -10.83 -0.39 -11.48
CA ASP A 9 -11.47 0.41 -10.45
C ASP A 9 -11.39 1.92 -10.72
N MET A 10 -10.35 2.41 -11.41
CA MET A 10 -10.35 3.80 -11.88
C MET A 10 -11.49 4.04 -12.87
N GLU A 11 -11.78 3.06 -13.72
CA GLU A 11 -12.87 3.12 -14.68
C GLU A 11 -14.25 2.96 -14.03
N LEU A 12 -14.40 2.05 -13.06
CA LEU A 12 -15.65 1.91 -12.28
C LEU A 12 -15.97 3.16 -11.45
N ASN A 13 -14.94 3.82 -10.90
CA ASN A 13 -15.11 5.06 -10.16
C ASN A 13 -15.53 6.23 -11.09
N ARG A 14 -14.97 6.28 -12.31
CA ARG A 14 -15.45 7.20 -13.37
C ARG A 14 -16.92 6.97 -13.74
N GLN A 15 -17.40 5.73 -13.60
CA GLN A 15 -18.78 5.34 -13.85
C GLN A 15 -19.68 5.39 -12.60
N SER A 16 -19.21 5.94 -11.47
CA SER A 16 -19.92 5.97 -10.18
C SER A 16 -20.39 4.60 -9.68
N LYS A 17 -19.69 3.52 -10.06
CA LYS A 17 -19.97 2.15 -9.59
C LYS A 17 -19.01 1.78 -8.46
N PRO A 18 -19.45 0.98 -7.46
CA PRO A 18 -18.60 0.55 -6.37
C PRO A 18 -17.36 -0.20 -6.88
N ALA A 19 -16.17 0.34 -6.56
CA ALA A 19 -14.86 -0.23 -6.84
C ALA A 19 -14.58 -1.47 -5.96
N THR A 20 -15.33 -2.55 -6.22
CA THR A 20 -15.28 -3.81 -5.44
C THR A 20 -14.15 -4.74 -5.87
N SER A 21 -13.50 -4.48 -7.01
CA SER A 21 -12.42 -5.32 -7.53
C SER A 21 -11.16 -5.21 -6.68
N LYS A 22 -10.80 -4.00 -6.20
CA LYS A 22 -9.68 -3.84 -5.24
C LYS A 22 -9.92 -4.60 -3.94
N LEU A 23 -11.14 -4.62 -3.41
CA LEU A 23 -11.44 -5.32 -2.14
C LEU A 23 -11.29 -6.84 -2.28
N LYS A 24 -11.83 -7.45 -3.34
CA LYS A 24 -11.65 -8.88 -3.61
C LYS A 24 -10.19 -9.26 -3.86
N MET A 25 -9.47 -8.42 -4.59
CA MET A 25 -8.05 -8.64 -4.85
C MET A 25 -7.19 -8.42 -3.60
N LEU A 26 -7.62 -7.54 -2.68
CA LEU A 26 -6.97 -7.32 -1.40
C LEU A 26 -7.04 -8.59 -0.53
N GLU A 27 -8.19 -9.26 -0.47
CA GLU A 27 -8.34 -10.52 0.27
C GLU A 27 -7.39 -11.60 -0.25
N ILE A 28 -7.30 -11.76 -1.58
CA ILE A 28 -6.36 -12.69 -2.21
C ILE A 28 -4.91 -12.29 -1.88
N PHE A 29 -4.59 -11.00 -1.98
CA PHE A 29 -3.27 -10.48 -1.65
C PHE A 29 -2.89 -10.76 -0.20
N VAL A 30 -3.80 -10.54 0.76
CA VAL A 30 -3.58 -10.83 2.19
C VAL A 30 -3.21 -12.30 2.37
N GLY A 31 -3.99 -13.23 1.80
CA GLY A 31 -3.72 -14.66 1.95
C GLY A 31 -2.38 -15.12 1.35
N VAL A 32 -1.87 -14.42 0.33
CA VAL A 32 -0.52 -14.64 -0.21
C VAL A 32 0.54 -13.97 0.66
N ALA A 33 0.31 -12.73 1.10
CA ALA A 33 1.23 -11.95 1.93
C ALA A 33 1.43 -12.52 3.33
N GLU A 34 0.52 -13.35 3.85
CA GLU A 34 0.73 -14.07 5.11
C GLU A 34 1.76 -15.21 4.98
N LYS A 35 1.99 -15.71 3.77
CA LYS A 35 2.90 -16.83 3.53
C LYS A 35 4.30 -16.30 3.18
N ARG A 36 5.22 -16.38 4.16
CA ARG A 36 6.62 -15.90 4.03
C ARG A 36 7.34 -16.39 2.77
N PHE A 37 7.07 -17.62 2.33
CA PHE A 37 7.65 -18.20 1.12
C PHE A 37 7.43 -17.33 -0.14
N TYR A 38 6.32 -16.58 -0.22
CA TYR A 38 6.02 -15.75 -1.39
C TYR A 38 6.60 -14.33 -1.31
N HIS A 39 7.13 -13.88 -0.18
CA HIS A 39 7.54 -12.48 0.00
C HIS A 39 8.61 -12.04 -0.99
N ALA A 40 9.68 -12.82 -1.15
CA ALA A 40 10.75 -12.50 -2.09
C ALA A 40 10.20 -12.31 -3.51
N HIS A 41 9.35 -13.25 -3.96
CA HIS A 41 8.71 -13.17 -5.27
C HIS A 41 7.80 -11.93 -5.41
N LEU A 42 7.04 -11.59 -4.38
CA LEU A 42 6.18 -10.40 -4.38
C LEU A 42 7.01 -9.12 -4.54
N PHE A 43 8.09 -8.98 -3.78
CA PHE A 43 8.99 -7.82 -3.90
C PHE A 43 9.63 -7.74 -5.29
N ASP A 44 10.10 -8.87 -5.83
CA ASP A 44 10.74 -8.91 -7.15
C ASP A 44 9.76 -8.60 -8.29
N LYS A 45 8.46 -8.82 -8.06
CA LYS A 45 7.37 -8.42 -8.98
C LYS A 45 6.85 -7.00 -8.73
N GLY A 46 7.52 -6.20 -7.90
CA GLY A 46 7.20 -4.80 -7.71
C GLY A 46 5.95 -4.55 -6.85
N VAL A 47 5.66 -5.43 -5.88
CA VAL A 47 4.50 -5.29 -4.98
C VAL A 47 4.42 -3.91 -4.32
N LEU A 48 5.55 -3.29 -3.97
CA LEU A 48 5.54 -1.97 -3.33
C LEU A 48 4.98 -0.87 -4.24
N MET A 49 5.29 -0.93 -5.54
CA MET A 49 4.75 0.01 -6.53
C MET A 49 3.24 -0.19 -6.72
N LEU A 50 2.79 -1.44 -6.70
CA LEU A 50 1.35 -1.77 -6.73
C LEU A 50 0.62 -1.23 -5.49
N LEU A 51 1.17 -1.44 -4.29
CA LEU A 51 0.58 -0.95 -3.05
C LEU A 51 0.55 0.58 -3.02
N ALA A 52 1.61 1.24 -3.50
CA ALA A 52 1.62 2.70 -3.66
C ALA A 52 0.50 3.19 -4.59
N ALA A 53 0.29 2.49 -5.72
CA ALA A 53 -0.79 2.82 -6.65
C ALA A 53 -2.18 2.64 -6.03
N TRP A 54 -2.39 1.58 -5.24
CA TRP A 54 -3.66 1.33 -4.55
C TRP A 54 -3.97 2.35 -3.45
N LEU A 55 -2.92 2.91 -2.85
CA LEU A 55 -3.01 3.95 -1.84
C LEU A 55 -3.03 5.36 -2.44
N LYS A 56 -2.81 5.55 -3.73
CA LYS A 56 -2.83 6.90 -4.31
C LYS A 56 -4.26 7.49 -4.20
N PRO A 57 -4.41 8.78 -3.85
CA PRO A 57 -5.71 9.45 -3.89
C PRO A 57 -6.38 9.30 -5.26
N LEU A 58 -7.70 9.27 -5.25
CA LEU A 58 -8.52 9.16 -6.45
C LEU A 58 -8.46 10.48 -7.26
N PRO A 59 -8.88 10.48 -8.55
CA PRO A 59 -8.81 11.69 -9.38
C PRO A 59 -9.61 12.88 -8.83
N ASP A 60 -10.63 12.63 -8.02
CA ASP A 60 -11.44 13.63 -7.31
C ASP A 60 -10.80 14.11 -5.99
N GLY A 61 -9.60 13.62 -5.67
CA GLY A 61 -8.87 13.92 -4.43
C GLY A 61 -9.30 13.07 -3.23
N SER A 62 -10.37 12.28 -3.35
CA SER A 62 -10.84 11.44 -2.25
C SER A 62 -9.88 10.30 -1.96
N LEU A 63 -9.87 9.84 -0.70
CA LEU A 63 -9.03 8.72 -0.30
C LEU A 63 -9.65 7.38 -0.73
N PRO A 64 -8.85 6.40 -1.20
CA PRO A 64 -9.30 5.02 -1.38
C PRO A 64 -9.87 4.47 -0.08
N HIS A 65 -10.83 3.55 -0.16
CA HIS A 65 -11.59 3.04 0.98
C HIS A 65 -10.74 2.74 2.23
N ALA A 66 -11.17 3.22 3.41
CA ALA A 66 -10.38 3.16 4.65
C ALA A 66 -9.86 1.76 4.98
N MET A 67 -10.69 0.72 4.81
CA MET A 67 -10.28 -0.68 4.99
C MET A 67 -9.06 -1.07 4.13
N ILE A 68 -8.98 -0.62 2.88
CA ILE A 68 -7.82 -0.89 2.01
C ILE A 68 -6.57 -0.29 2.64
N ARG A 69 -6.66 0.96 3.11
CA ARG A 69 -5.55 1.68 3.74
C ARG A 69 -5.09 0.96 5.00
N SER A 70 -6.02 0.63 5.90
CA SER A 70 -5.74 -0.11 7.13
C SER A 70 -5.09 -1.46 6.87
N THR A 71 -5.64 -2.26 5.96
CA THR A 71 -5.11 -3.58 5.63
C THR A 71 -3.70 -3.49 5.05
N ILE A 72 -3.44 -2.55 4.12
CA ILE A 72 -2.10 -2.38 3.53
C ILE A 72 -1.08 -1.97 4.59
N PHE A 73 -1.42 -1.00 5.45
CA PHE A 73 -0.50 -0.56 6.50
C PHE A 73 -0.17 -1.70 7.49
N THR A 74 -1.19 -2.46 7.91
CA THR A 74 -1.01 -3.62 8.79
C THR A 74 -0.15 -4.71 8.15
N ILE A 75 -0.38 -5.05 6.88
CA ILE A 75 0.42 -6.06 6.17
C ILE A 75 1.89 -5.62 6.12
N LEU A 76 2.16 -4.37 5.77
CA LEU A 76 3.53 -3.83 5.68
C LEU A 76 4.23 -3.74 7.04
N LEU A 77 3.48 -3.58 8.13
CA LEU A 77 4.05 -3.56 9.48
C LEU A 77 4.33 -4.96 10.02
N GLU A 78 3.38 -5.88 9.85
CA GLU A 78 3.32 -7.10 10.67
C GLU A 78 3.52 -8.39 9.88
N LYS A 79 3.04 -8.44 8.63
CA LYS A 79 2.99 -9.70 7.86
C LYS A 79 4.12 -9.79 6.86
N MET A 80 4.38 -8.71 6.13
CA MET A 80 5.41 -8.59 5.10
C MET A 80 6.24 -7.33 5.34
N PRO A 81 6.99 -7.26 6.46
CA PRO A 81 7.87 -6.13 6.73
C PRO A 81 8.93 -6.03 5.65
N ILE A 82 9.20 -4.80 5.22
CA ILE A 82 10.31 -4.51 4.31
C ILE A 82 11.60 -4.66 5.12
N ASP A 83 12.46 -5.58 4.70
CA ASP A 83 13.82 -5.69 5.23
C ASP A 83 14.62 -4.49 4.74
N LEU A 84 14.95 -3.58 5.65
CA LEU A 84 15.70 -2.39 5.31
C LEU A 84 17.19 -2.57 5.55
N ASP A 85 17.69 -3.73 5.96
CA ASP A 85 19.13 -3.98 5.93
C ASP A 85 19.58 -4.42 4.50
N ASP A 86 18.64 -4.90 3.68
CA ASP A 86 18.84 -5.18 2.26
C ASP A 86 18.74 -3.91 1.39
N GLU A 87 19.88 -3.51 0.80
CA GLU A 87 19.98 -2.37 -0.13
C GLU A 87 19.05 -2.45 -1.34
N THR A 88 18.72 -3.66 -1.81
CA THR A 88 17.76 -3.86 -2.90
C THR A 88 16.37 -3.44 -2.45
N ARG A 89 15.96 -3.83 -1.25
CA ARG A 89 14.64 -3.51 -0.68
C ARG A 89 14.54 -2.03 -0.33
N LYS A 90 15.60 -1.40 0.17
CA LYS A 90 15.67 0.07 0.35
C LYS A 90 15.40 0.80 -0.97
N LYS A 91 16.09 0.42 -2.05
CA LYS A 91 15.91 1.02 -3.38
C LYS A 91 14.50 0.80 -3.93
N GLN A 92 13.94 -0.40 -3.77
CA GLN A 92 12.56 -0.70 -4.16
C GLN A 92 11.55 0.16 -3.40
N LEU A 93 11.73 0.38 -2.10
CA LEU A 93 10.88 1.28 -1.32
C LEU A 93 10.97 2.72 -1.85
N ALA A 94 12.19 3.23 -2.06
CA ALA A 94 12.41 4.59 -2.57
C ALA A 94 11.77 4.79 -3.96
N TRP A 95 12.01 3.88 -4.90
CA TRP A 95 11.48 3.98 -6.27
C TRP A 95 9.98 3.74 -6.38
N SER A 96 9.39 2.96 -5.47
CA SER A 96 7.94 2.72 -5.49
C SER A 96 7.10 3.95 -5.18
N GLY A 97 7.66 4.99 -4.56
CA GLY A 97 6.92 6.14 -4.05
C GLY A 97 6.05 5.85 -2.83
N LEU A 98 6.03 4.60 -2.32
CA LEU A 98 5.19 4.18 -1.21
C LEU A 98 5.44 5.01 0.05
N GLY A 99 6.70 5.31 0.37
CA GLY A 99 7.05 6.14 1.53
C GLY A 99 6.40 7.54 1.49
N MET A 100 6.33 8.17 0.31
CA MET A 100 5.68 9.47 0.15
C MET A 100 4.17 9.37 0.32
N VAL A 101 3.56 8.32 -0.24
CA VAL A 101 2.12 8.08 -0.12
C VAL A 101 1.74 7.84 1.34
N VAL A 102 2.50 7.03 2.09
CA VAL A 102 2.23 6.81 3.52
C VAL A 102 2.40 8.09 4.34
N ARG A 103 3.39 8.93 4.00
CA ARG A 103 3.56 10.25 4.65
C ARG A 103 2.37 11.18 4.38
N TYR A 104 1.85 11.18 3.15
CA TYR A 104 0.65 11.95 2.80
C TYR A 104 -0.55 11.59 3.71
N TYR A 105 -0.76 10.30 3.98
CA TYR A 105 -1.85 9.85 4.88
C TYR A 105 -1.67 10.28 6.33
N LEU A 106 -0.43 10.30 6.82
CA LEU A 106 -0.13 10.75 8.19
C LEU A 106 -0.62 12.20 8.42
N GLU A 107 -0.51 13.04 7.39
CA GLU A 107 -0.85 14.47 7.44
C GLU A 107 -2.28 14.78 6.95
N HIS A 108 -2.96 13.83 6.30
CA HIS A 108 -4.27 14.06 5.69
C HIS A 108 -5.39 14.28 6.71
N LYS A 109 -6.24 15.29 6.49
CA LYS A 109 -7.32 15.65 7.45
C LYS A 109 -8.41 14.58 7.56
N GLU A 110 -8.75 13.93 6.45
CA GLU A 110 -9.82 12.93 6.37
C GLU A 110 -9.36 11.48 6.66
N GLU A 111 -8.10 11.30 7.06
CA GLU A 111 -7.62 9.99 7.49
C GLU A 111 -8.01 9.69 8.94
N THR A 112 -8.31 8.43 9.24
CA THR A 112 -8.68 7.98 10.58
C THR A 112 -7.49 8.02 11.53
N GLN A 113 -7.75 8.15 12.83
CA GLN A 113 -6.69 8.21 13.84
C GLN A 113 -5.90 6.89 13.88
N GLU A 114 -6.58 5.75 13.76
CA GLU A 114 -5.96 4.42 13.74
C GLU A 114 -4.99 4.29 12.55
N ASN A 115 -5.40 4.73 11.36
CA ASN A 115 -4.54 4.69 10.18
C ASN A 115 -3.36 5.65 10.29
N LYS A 116 -3.55 6.84 10.88
CA LYS A 116 -2.44 7.76 11.16
C LYS A 116 -1.40 7.13 12.09
N LEU A 117 -1.83 6.39 13.11
CA LEU A 117 -0.91 5.67 14.00
C LEU A 117 -0.12 4.59 13.25
N LEU A 118 -0.78 3.81 12.38
CA LEU A 118 -0.10 2.81 11.56
C LEU A 118 0.89 3.46 10.57
N ALA A 119 0.46 4.52 9.88
CA ALA A 119 1.30 5.29 8.96
C ALA A 119 2.52 5.89 9.67
N LYS A 120 2.34 6.47 10.87
CA LYS A 120 3.43 7.00 11.69
C LYS A 120 4.47 5.93 11.99
N ARG A 121 4.04 4.74 12.43
CA ARG A 121 4.94 3.62 12.73
C ARG A 121 5.73 3.17 11.49
N LEU A 122 5.08 3.12 10.32
CA LEU A 122 5.76 2.81 9.05
C LEU A 122 6.82 3.86 8.72
N ILE A 123 6.46 5.14 8.77
CA ILE A 123 7.40 6.23 8.48
C ILE A 123 8.57 6.22 9.45
N GLU A 124 8.36 6.07 10.76
CA GLU A 124 9.43 5.99 11.74
C GLU A 124 10.36 4.80 11.49
N LYS A 125 9.82 3.63 11.11
CA LYS A 125 10.61 2.45 10.77
C LYS A 125 11.45 2.67 9.51
N TRP A 126 10.87 3.32 8.50
CA TRP A 126 11.51 3.52 7.21
C TRP A 126 12.51 4.69 7.21
N SER A 127 12.22 5.77 7.93
CA SER A 127 13.08 6.95 7.98
C SER A 127 14.37 6.73 8.75
N ARG A 128 14.37 5.84 9.75
CA ARG A 128 15.57 5.50 10.56
C ARG A 128 16.69 4.81 9.79
N VAL A 129 16.41 4.36 8.57
CA VAL A 129 17.34 3.55 7.76
C VAL A 129 17.67 4.23 6.43
N ILE A 130 16.85 5.20 6.01
CA ILE A 130 17.07 6.00 4.79
C ILE A 130 17.94 7.24 5.09
N PHE A 131 17.95 7.71 6.34
CA PHE A 131 18.82 8.77 6.87
C PHE A 131 19.70 8.21 7.98
#